data_AF-A0A661NHR0-F1
#
_entry.id   AF-A0A661NHR0-F1
#
_cell.length_a   1.000
_cell.length_b   1.000
_cell.length_c   1.000
_cell.angle_alpha   90.00
_cell.angle_beta   90.00
_cell.angle_gamma   90.00
#
_symmetry.space_group_name_H-M   'P 1'
#
loop_
_entity.id
_entity.type
_entity.pdbx_description
1 polymer ?
#
loop_
_entity_poly.entity_id
_entity_poly.type
_entity_poly.pdbx_seq_one_letter_code
_entity_poly.pdbx_strand_id
1 'polypeptide(L)'
;SFLNGRLTLSADLFLNFYVDEAILISDVKTDAQGRLDLEQSIVRYQNADSWLRIVGGELTLRWFARSDLLLEASWAVRQVLGERSRQSPQNLGKLGIRWLPERGLVLSLYGFTRSEFLDEWVTNPDGILEPWLVEHFSNQLLLLGRLGWRFQVSQGELEAGLRLFLPVSLDDGTLAFRELGGGVAADGQPFGGDRLRRLVTVYLQGRY
;
A
#
# COMPACT_ATOMS: atom_id res chain seq x y z
N SER A 1 26.49 -27.91 4.32
CA SER A 1 25.49 -26.85 4.56
C SER A 1 24.87 -26.49 3.22
N PHE A 2 23.55 -26.64 3.06
CA PHE A 2 22.90 -26.61 1.73
C PHE A 2 22.87 -25.21 1.08
N LEU A 3 23.18 -24.13 1.80
CA LEU A 3 23.30 -22.78 1.23
C LEU A 3 24.48 -22.06 1.87
N ASN A 4 25.45 -21.61 1.06
CA ASN A 4 26.66 -20.88 1.48
C ASN A 4 26.38 -19.45 1.98
N GLY A 5 25.30 -19.23 2.74
CA GLY A 5 24.83 -17.91 3.18
C GLY A 5 24.35 -16.98 2.06
N ARG A 6 24.42 -17.41 0.79
CA ARG A 6 24.02 -16.62 -0.39
C ARG A 6 22.53 -16.62 -0.65
N LEU A 7 21.80 -17.60 -0.13
CA LEU A 7 20.36 -17.71 -0.31
C LEU A 7 19.70 -17.73 1.07
N THR A 8 18.73 -16.86 1.24
CA THR A 8 17.84 -16.84 2.40
C THR A 8 16.43 -17.06 1.90
N LEU A 9 15.76 -18.05 2.48
CA LEU A 9 14.35 -18.31 2.27
C LEU A 9 13.67 -18.21 3.64
N SER A 10 12.61 -17.42 3.73
CA SER A 10 11.76 -17.29 4.92
C SER A 10 10.33 -17.52 4.53
N ALA A 11 9.61 -18.25 5.36
CA ALA A 11 8.19 -18.48 5.20
C ALA A 11 7.53 -18.25 6.56
N ASP A 12 6.63 -17.28 6.61
CA ASP A 12 5.97 -16.83 7.80
C ASP A 12 4.47 -17.07 7.63
N LEU A 13 3.83 -17.69 8.62
CA LEU A 13 2.38 -17.90 8.66
C LEU A 13 1.81 -17.10 9.82
N PHE A 14 0.65 -16.48 9.61
CA PHE A 14 0.01 -15.69 10.66
C PHE A 14 -1.49 -15.91 10.71
N LEU A 15 -2.01 -15.72 11.91
CA LEU A 15 -3.43 -15.73 12.21
C LEU A 15 -3.69 -14.63 13.25
N ASN A 16 -4.43 -13.62 12.85
CA ASN A 16 -4.79 -12.49 13.70
C ASN A 16 -6.28 -12.55 14.01
N PHE A 17 -6.62 -12.32 15.28
CA PHE A 17 -7.99 -12.22 15.76
C PHE A 17 -8.20 -10.82 16.30
N TYR A 18 -9.21 -10.12 15.80
CA TYR A 18 -9.65 -8.84 16.33
C TYR A 18 -11.07 -9.01 16.87
N VAL A 19 -11.24 -8.51 18.08
CA VAL A 19 -12.51 -8.45 18.83
C VAL A 19 -12.69 -7.01 19.32
N ASP A 20 -13.92 -6.63 19.61
CA ASP A 20 -14.26 -5.31 20.17
C ASP A 20 -13.79 -4.14 19.28
N GLU A 21 -14.05 -4.23 17.98
CA GLU A 21 -13.66 -3.15 17.06
C GLU A 21 -14.50 -1.90 17.33
N ALA A 22 -13.82 -0.79 17.65
CA ALA A 22 -14.46 0.51 17.77
C ALA A 22 -14.82 1.05 16.38
N ILE A 23 -16.11 1.07 16.07
CA ILE A 23 -16.64 1.65 14.84
C ILE A 23 -17.29 3.00 15.14
N LEU A 24 -17.25 3.90 14.16
CA LEU A 24 -18.00 5.15 14.22
C LEU A 24 -19.46 4.87 13.83
N ILE A 25 -20.39 5.15 14.73
CA ILE A 25 -21.83 5.07 14.45
C ILE A 25 -22.38 6.49 14.43
N SER A 26 -23.12 6.80 13.37
CA SER A 26 -23.91 8.01 13.24
C SER A 26 -25.38 7.65 13.41
N ASP A 27 -26.00 8.09 14.50
CA ASP A 27 -27.45 7.99 14.68
C ASP A 27 -28.04 9.38 14.42
N VAL A 28 -28.49 9.58 13.18
CA VAL A 28 -29.03 10.85 12.73
C VAL A 28 -30.55 10.84 12.85
N LYS A 29 -31.09 11.76 13.64
CA LYS A 29 -32.53 11.92 13.86
C LYS A 29 -33.11 12.99 12.95
N THR A 30 -34.39 12.82 12.61
CA THR A 30 -35.18 13.84 11.92
C THR A 30 -36.33 14.32 12.82
N ASP A 31 -36.67 15.60 12.69
CA ASP A 31 -37.80 16.21 13.39
C ASP A 31 -39.15 15.79 12.78
N ALA A 32 -40.25 16.28 13.36
CA ALA A 32 -41.60 15.99 12.88
C ALA A 32 -41.90 16.51 11.46
N GLN A 33 -41.05 17.41 10.94
CA GLN A 33 -41.12 17.97 9.59
C GLN A 33 -40.14 17.29 8.63
N GLY A 34 -39.41 16.27 9.08
CA GLY A 34 -38.43 15.53 8.29
C GLY A 34 -37.08 16.25 8.12
N ARG A 35 -36.80 17.30 8.90
CA ARG A 35 -35.50 18.00 8.88
C ARG A 35 -34.53 17.36 9.85
N LEU A 36 -33.23 17.53 9.62
CA LEU A 36 -32.20 17.03 10.52
C LEU A 36 -32.27 17.70 11.88
N ASP A 37 -32.41 16.90 12.94
CA ASP A 37 -32.31 17.35 14.32
C ASP A 37 -30.87 17.14 14.81
N LEU A 38 -30.04 18.16 14.67
CA LEU A 38 -28.63 18.11 15.07
C LEU A 38 -28.44 18.04 16.60
N GLU A 39 -29.44 18.46 17.39
CA GLU A 39 -29.35 18.42 18.85
C GLU A 39 -29.56 17.00 19.39
N GLN A 40 -30.39 16.21 18.70
CA GLN A 40 -30.64 14.80 19.05
C GLN A 40 -29.79 13.80 18.26
N SER A 41 -29.12 14.25 17.20
CA SER A 41 -28.23 13.40 16.41
C SER A 41 -26.90 13.21 17.14
N ILE A 42 -26.42 11.97 17.17
CA ILE A 42 -25.16 11.63 17.84
C ILE A 42 -24.20 10.94 16.88
N VAL A 43 -22.94 11.34 16.97
CA VAL A 43 -21.81 10.64 16.35
C VAL A 43 -20.92 10.14 17.49
N ARG A 44 -20.82 8.82 17.64
CA ARG A 44 -20.02 8.22 18.71
C ARG A 44 -19.30 6.97 18.22
N TYR A 45 -18.20 6.67 18.88
CA TYR A 45 -17.58 5.37 18.74
C TYR A 45 -18.33 4.35 19.59
N GLN A 46 -18.62 3.19 19.02
CA GLN A 46 -19.22 2.06 19.71
C GLN A 46 -18.46 0.79 19.31
N ASN A 47 -18.25 -0.11 20.27
CA ASN A 47 -17.73 -1.43 19.95
C ASN A 47 -18.80 -2.17 19.15
N ALA A 48 -18.46 -2.55 17.93
CA ALA A 48 -19.28 -3.48 17.17
C ALA A 48 -19.16 -4.87 17.79
N ASP A 49 -20.26 -5.62 17.82
CA ASP A 49 -20.24 -7.09 17.96
C ASP A 49 -19.74 -7.74 16.66
N SER A 50 -18.66 -7.19 16.09
CA SER A 50 -17.98 -7.72 14.92
C SER A 50 -16.77 -8.54 15.35
N TRP A 51 -16.50 -9.58 14.58
CA TRP A 51 -15.27 -10.34 14.68
C TRP A 51 -14.56 -10.26 13.33
N LEU A 52 -13.27 -9.98 13.37
CA LEU A 52 -12.42 -9.96 12.18
C LEU A 52 -11.29 -10.95 12.39
N ARG A 53 -11.15 -11.90 11.48
CA ARG A 53 -10.03 -12.84 11.50
C ARG A 53 -9.24 -12.69 10.23
N ILE A 54 -7.92 -12.62 10.35
CA ILE A 54 -7.03 -12.53 9.19
C ILE A 54 -6.07 -13.69 9.25
N VAL A 55 -6.13 -14.56 8.25
CA VAL A 55 -5.19 -15.67 8.08
C VAL A 55 -4.32 -15.41 6.86
N GLY A 56 -3.06 -15.80 6.90
CA GLY A 56 -2.19 -15.62 5.74
C GLY A 56 -0.80 -16.14 5.95
N GLY A 57 0.04 -15.80 4.98
CA GLY A 57 1.46 -16.07 5.05
C GLY A 57 2.25 -15.20 4.09
N GLU A 58 3.55 -15.14 4.33
CA GLU A 58 4.51 -14.44 3.51
C GLU A 58 5.68 -15.36 3.21
N LEU A 59 6.06 -15.41 1.93
CA LEU A 59 7.26 -16.06 1.45
C LEU A 59 8.25 -14.98 1.02
N THR A 60 9.46 -15.00 1.56
CA THR A 60 10.54 -14.09 1.16
C THR A 60 11.77 -14.88 0.73
N LEU A 61 12.28 -14.56 -0.46
CA LEU A 61 13.48 -15.09 -1.07
C LEU A 61 14.50 -13.98 -1.26
N ARG A 62 15.73 -14.18 -0.78
CA ARG A 62 16.86 -13.27 -1.02
C ARG A 62 18.05 -14.06 -1.53
N TRP A 63 18.56 -13.69 -2.69
CA TRP A 63 19.67 -14.38 -3.35
C TRP A 63 20.79 -13.41 -3.73
N PHE A 64 21.94 -13.56 -3.09
CA PHE A 64 23.19 -12.91 -3.48
C PHE A 64 23.86 -13.73 -4.59
N ALA A 65 23.52 -13.41 -5.85
CA ALA A 65 24.16 -14.01 -7.02
C ALA A 65 25.68 -13.72 -7.02
N ARG A 66 26.06 -12.54 -6.52
CA ARG A 66 27.43 -12.10 -6.22
C ARG A 66 27.41 -11.27 -4.93
N SER A 67 28.59 -10.92 -4.40
CA SER A 67 28.70 -10.03 -3.22
C SER A 67 28.08 -8.65 -3.46
N ASP A 68 28.03 -8.20 -4.71
CA ASP A 68 27.51 -6.89 -5.12
C ASP A 68 26.10 -6.93 -5.72
N LEU A 69 25.53 -8.12 -5.95
CA LEU A 69 24.28 -8.31 -6.68
C LEU A 69 23.29 -9.15 -5.87
N LEU A 70 22.22 -8.49 -5.43
CA LEU A 70 21.10 -9.08 -4.71
C LEU A 70 19.87 -9.14 -5.61
N LEU A 71 19.26 -10.32 -5.67
CA LEU A 71 17.92 -10.56 -6.18
C LEU A 71 17.01 -10.85 -5.00
N GLU A 72 15.81 -10.27 -5.01
CA GLU A 72 14.85 -10.42 -3.93
C GLU A 72 13.45 -10.61 -4.50
N ALA A 73 12.70 -11.54 -3.94
CA ALA A 73 11.29 -11.69 -4.22
C ALA A 73 10.55 -11.90 -2.89
N SER A 74 9.38 -11.30 -2.74
CA SER A 74 8.45 -11.71 -1.69
C SER A 74 7.03 -11.78 -2.23
N TRP A 75 6.26 -12.69 -1.66
CA TRP A 75 4.85 -12.86 -1.95
C TRP A 75 4.11 -13.09 -0.64
N ALA A 76 3.17 -12.20 -0.34
CA ALA A 76 2.30 -12.33 0.81
C ALA A 76 0.87 -12.56 0.34
N VAL A 77 0.22 -13.55 0.95
CA VAL A 77 -1.20 -13.83 0.76
C VAL A 77 -1.90 -13.71 2.09
N ARG A 78 -3.07 -13.06 2.10
CA ARG A 78 -3.94 -12.97 3.27
C ARG A 78 -5.39 -13.10 2.87
N GLN A 79 -6.16 -13.72 3.75
CA GLN A 79 -7.60 -13.79 3.68
C GLN A 79 -8.18 -13.14 4.93
N VAL A 80 -9.04 -12.16 4.71
CA VAL A 80 -9.89 -11.59 5.76
C VAL A 80 -11.18 -12.43 5.80
N LEU A 81 -11.49 -12.97 6.97
CA LEU A 81 -12.71 -13.73 7.24
C LEU A 81 -13.66 -12.82 8.04
N GLY A 82 -14.89 -12.67 7.55
CA GLY A 82 -15.91 -11.79 8.11
C GLY A 82 -16.49 -10.83 7.07
N GLU A 83 -17.23 -9.83 7.54
CA GLU A 83 -17.97 -8.88 6.69
C GLU A 83 -17.06 -8.02 5.80
N ARG A 84 -15.79 -7.84 6.17
CA ARG A 84 -14.82 -6.99 5.44
C ARG A 84 -13.85 -7.78 4.55
N SER A 85 -14.25 -8.96 4.09
CA SER A 85 -13.38 -9.87 3.33
C SER A 85 -12.79 -9.29 2.05
N ARG A 86 -13.43 -8.25 1.48
CA ARG A 86 -13.06 -7.61 0.22
C ARG A 86 -12.34 -6.27 0.38
N GLN A 87 -12.19 -5.76 1.60
CA GLN A 87 -11.69 -4.39 1.86
C GLN A 87 -10.19 -4.21 1.89
N SER A 88 -9.46 -5.26 1.54
CA SER A 88 -8.02 -5.21 1.57
C SER A 88 -7.43 -6.09 0.48
N PRO A 89 -6.28 -5.72 -0.10
CA PRO A 89 -5.62 -6.57 -1.07
C PRO A 89 -5.26 -7.90 -0.41
N GLN A 90 -5.63 -8.99 -1.08
CA GLN A 90 -5.38 -10.35 -0.62
C GLN A 90 -4.01 -10.86 -1.04
N ASN A 91 -3.47 -10.35 -2.15
CA ASN A 91 -2.14 -10.70 -2.63
C ASN A 91 -1.27 -9.46 -2.72
N LEU A 92 -0.07 -9.53 -2.16
CA LEU A 92 0.98 -8.53 -2.26
C LEU A 92 2.23 -9.20 -2.80
N GLY A 93 2.89 -8.56 -3.75
CA GLY A 93 4.11 -9.07 -4.35
C GLY A 93 5.21 -8.04 -4.34
N LYS A 94 6.45 -8.51 -4.29
CA LYS A 94 7.65 -7.71 -4.49
C LYS A 94 8.63 -8.52 -5.31
N LEU A 95 9.25 -7.89 -6.30
CA LEU A 95 10.39 -8.41 -7.02
C LEU A 95 11.43 -7.31 -7.15
N GLY A 96 12.69 -7.62 -6.92
CA GLY A 96 13.72 -6.61 -6.84
C GLY A 96 15.10 -7.10 -7.24
N ILE A 97 15.86 -6.17 -7.79
CA ILE A 97 17.29 -6.29 -8.03
C ILE A 97 17.99 -5.09 -7.41
N ARG A 98 19.11 -5.36 -6.75
CA ARG A 98 20.04 -4.34 -6.26
C ARG A 98 21.46 -4.72 -6.66
N TRP A 99 22.11 -3.82 -7.35
CA TRP A 99 23.50 -3.95 -7.79
C TRP A 99 24.33 -2.79 -7.24
N LEU A 100 25.30 -3.11 -6.39
CA LEU A 100 26.18 -2.20 -5.68
C LEU A 100 27.66 -2.58 -5.95
N PRO A 101 28.13 -2.47 -7.20
CA PRO A 101 29.53 -2.78 -7.51
C PRO A 101 30.48 -1.86 -6.73
N GLU A 102 31.73 -2.28 -6.58
CA GLU A 102 32.78 -1.50 -5.92
C GLU A 102 33.02 -0.13 -6.58
N ARG A 103 32.72 0.01 -7.87
CA ARG A 103 33.03 1.19 -8.70
C ARG A 103 32.02 2.33 -8.58
N GLY A 104 31.54 2.61 -7.38
CA GLY A 104 30.69 3.76 -7.07
C GLY A 104 29.26 3.68 -7.60
N LEU A 105 28.97 2.96 -8.68
CA LEU A 105 27.62 2.82 -9.22
C LEU A 105 26.67 2.20 -8.18
N VAL A 106 25.46 2.74 -8.11
CA VAL A 106 24.35 2.20 -7.33
C VAL A 106 23.15 2.04 -8.24
N LEU A 107 22.71 0.81 -8.41
CA LEU A 107 21.51 0.50 -9.18
C LEU A 107 20.55 -0.31 -8.31
N SER A 108 19.28 0.07 -8.28
CA SER A 108 18.24 -0.83 -7.83
C SER A 108 16.94 -0.61 -8.57
N LEU A 109 16.22 -1.69 -8.83
CA LEU A 109 14.89 -1.65 -9.41
C LEU A 109 14.02 -2.64 -8.64
N TYR A 110 12.89 -2.15 -8.15
CA TYR A 110 11.91 -2.93 -7.41
C TYR A 110 10.53 -2.74 -8.04
N GLY A 111 9.80 -3.83 -8.22
CA GLY A 111 8.38 -3.84 -8.52
C GLY A 111 7.60 -4.34 -7.32
N PHE A 112 6.56 -3.61 -6.93
CA PHE A 112 5.62 -3.97 -5.88
C PHE A 112 4.26 -4.14 -6.49
N THR A 113 3.60 -5.27 -6.27
CA THR A 113 2.26 -5.53 -6.77
C THR A 113 1.26 -5.63 -5.62
N ARG A 114 0.03 -5.22 -5.88
CA ARG A 114 -1.13 -5.54 -5.04
C ARG A 114 -2.28 -6.01 -5.91
N SER A 115 -3.01 -7.01 -5.41
CA SER A 115 -4.26 -7.44 -6.04
C SER A 115 -5.34 -6.38 -5.87
N GLU A 116 -6.38 -6.51 -6.70
CA GLU A 116 -7.60 -5.74 -6.53
C GLU A 116 -8.29 -5.94 -5.17
N PHE A 117 -9.08 -4.94 -4.77
CA PHE A 117 -9.95 -4.96 -3.59
C PHE A 117 -11.04 -3.87 -3.71
N LEU A 118 -12.02 -3.87 -2.80
CA LEU A 118 -13.13 -2.90 -2.76
C LEU A 118 -13.07 -2.08 -1.48
N ASP A 119 -13.03 -0.75 -1.55
CA ASP A 119 -13.32 0.07 -0.37
C ASP A 119 -14.83 0.33 -0.33
N GLU A 120 -15.52 -0.24 0.66
CA GLU A 120 -16.99 -0.13 0.78
C GLU A 120 -17.41 1.00 1.74
N TRP A 121 -16.43 1.76 2.26
CA TRP A 121 -16.63 2.77 3.31
C TRP A 121 -16.26 4.16 2.79
N VAL A 122 -16.44 4.38 1.49
CA VAL A 122 -16.13 5.66 0.85
C VAL A 122 -17.26 6.64 1.13
N THR A 123 -16.92 7.76 1.76
CA THR A 123 -17.90 8.79 2.17
C THR A 123 -18.65 9.30 0.95
N ASN A 124 -19.98 9.38 1.02
CA ASN A 124 -20.75 9.93 -0.08
C ASN A 124 -20.69 11.47 -0.04
N PRO A 125 -20.23 12.14 -1.12
CA PRO A 125 -20.14 13.59 -1.15
C PRO A 125 -21.52 14.28 -1.17
N ASP A 126 -22.59 13.56 -1.53
CA ASP A 126 -23.96 14.07 -1.51
C ASP A 126 -24.48 14.29 -0.08
N GLY A 127 -23.83 13.69 0.93
CA GLY A 127 -24.06 14.00 2.34
C GLY A 127 -23.82 12.82 3.26
N ILE A 128 -23.70 13.13 4.57
CA ILE A 128 -23.48 12.13 5.63
C ILE A 128 -24.65 11.15 5.84
N LEU A 129 -25.81 11.42 5.23
CA LEU A 129 -27.01 10.58 5.28
C LEU A 129 -27.12 9.64 4.08
N GLU A 130 -26.37 9.93 3.03
CA GLU A 130 -26.41 9.14 1.82
C GLU A 130 -25.63 7.83 2.05
N PRO A 131 -26.03 6.73 1.39
CA PRO A 131 -25.35 5.45 1.57
C PRO A 131 -23.88 5.57 1.19
N TRP A 132 -23.03 4.84 1.92
CA TRP A 132 -21.61 4.71 1.60
C TRP A 132 -21.43 4.28 0.14
N LEU A 133 -20.43 4.86 -0.50
CA LEU A 133 -20.01 4.48 -1.83
C LEU A 133 -19.07 3.28 -1.76
N VAL A 134 -19.05 2.51 -2.84
CA VAL A 134 -18.10 1.41 -3.04
C VAL A 134 -17.13 1.82 -4.13
N GLU A 135 -15.84 1.91 -3.80
CA GLU A 135 -14.77 2.15 -4.77
C GLU A 135 -14.03 0.84 -5.05
N HIS A 136 -13.84 0.55 -6.34
CA HIS A 136 -13.02 -0.57 -6.79
C HIS A 136 -11.58 -0.11 -7.03
N PHE A 137 -10.65 -0.80 -6.39
CA PHE A 137 -9.22 -0.63 -6.60
C PHE A 137 -8.73 -1.78 -7.47
N SER A 138 -8.36 -1.46 -8.71
CA SER A 138 -7.71 -2.35 -9.67
C SER A 138 -6.40 -2.95 -9.18
N ASN A 139 -5.94 -4.00 -9.88
CA ASN A 139 -4.60 -4.55 -9.70
C ASN A 139 -3.54 -3.49 -10.05
N GLN A 140 -2.50 -3.40 -9.24
CA GLN A 140 -1.50 -2.34 -9.38
C GLN A 140 -0.08 -2.87 -9.27
N LEU A 141 0.82 -2.18 -9.97
CA LEU A 141 2.26 -2.32 -9.93
C LEU A 141 2.90 -0.96 -9.65
N LEU A 142 3.76 -0.89 -8.64
CA LEU A 142 4.62 0.27 -8.38
C LEU A 142 6.06 -0.11 -8.70
N LEU A 143 6.67 0.61 -9.64
CA LEU A 143 8.08 0.48 -9.97
C LEU A 143 8.88 1.58 -9.24
N LEU A 144 9.84 1.16 -8.42
CA LEU A 144 10.81 2.02 -7.75
C LEU A 144 12.20 1.76 -8.30
N GLY A 145 12.76 2.76 -8.98
CA GLY A 145 14.10 2.73 -9.52
C GLY A 145 15.05 3.66 -8.76
N ARG A 146 16.32 3.28 -8.67
CA ARG A 146 17.40 4.14 -8.19
C ARG A 146 18.62 3.94 -9.07
N LEU A 147 19.19 5.04 -9.53
CA LEU A 147 20.48 5.09 -10.22
C LEU A 147 21.32 6.15 -9.54
N GLY A 148 22.47 5.79 -8.99
CA GLY A 148 23.34 6.71 -8.28
C GLY A 148 24.81 6.42 -8.50
N TRP A 149 25.64 7.34 -8.05
CA TRP A 149 27.09 7.22 -8.03
C TRP A 149 27.63 7.64 -6.67
N ARG A 150 28.49 6.80 -6.10
CA ARG A 150 29.16 7.00 -4.82
C ARG A 150 30.55 7.56 -5.04
N PHE A 151 30.90 8.49 -4.18
CA PHE A 151 32.18 9.18 -4.14
C PHE A 151 32.74 9.01 -2.74
N GLN A 152 34.00 8.58 -2.65
CA GLN A 152 34.73 8.62 -1.39
C GLN A 152 35.13 10.08 -1.12
N VAL A 153 34.82 10.56 0.08
CA VAL A 153 35.24 11.85 0.60
C VAL A 153 36.11 11.63 1.84
N SER A 154 36.87 12.65 2.27
CA SER A 154 37.96 12.51 3.26
C SER A 154 37.60 11.76 4.55
N GLN A 155 36.34 11.79 4.98
CA GLN A 155 35.86 11.10 6.18
C GLN A 155 34.51 10.37 5.94
N GLY A 156 34.20 9.96 4.72
CA GLY A 156 32.93 9.29 4.46
C GLY A 156 32.64 8.99 2.99
N GLU A 157 31.39 8.70 2.71
CA GLU A 157 30.88 8.42 1.38
C GLU A 157 29.73 9.35 1.05
N LEU A 158 29.76 9.97 -0.13
CA LEU A 158 28.63 10.70 -0.71
C LEU A 158 28.03 9.89 -1.85
N GLU A 159 26.72 9.92 -2.00
CA GLU A 159 26.01 9.36 -3.15
C GLU A 159 25.07 10.39 -3.75
N ALA A 160 25.20 10.63 -5.05
CA ALA A 160 24.30 11.47 -5.82
C ALA A 160 23.60 10.64 -6.90
N GLY A 161 22.35 10.95 -7.22
CA GLY A 161 21.65 10.20 -8.25
C GLY A 161 20.20 10.58 -8.48
N LEU A 162 19.49 9.65 -9.13
CA LEU A 162 18.09 9.70 -9.49
C LEU A 162 17.30 8.60 -8.78
N ARG A 163 16.09 8.92 -8.35
CA ARG A 163 15.07 7.94 -7.98
C ARG A 163 13.88 8.08 -8.91
N LEU A 164 13.35 6.95 -9.33
CA LEU A 164 12.15 6.83 -10.14
C LEU A 164 11.05 6.25 -9.26
N PHE A 165 9.88 6.87 -9.32
CA PHE A 165 8.63 6.37 -8.77
C PHE A 165 7.62 6.31 -9.91
N LEU A 166 7.23 5.11 -10.30
CA LEU A 166 6.39 4.86 -11.46
C LEU A 166 5.21 3.95 -11.07
N PRO A 167 4.04 4.55 -10.73
CA PRO A 167 2.82 3.82 -10.52
C PRO A 167 2.25 3.33 -11.86
N VAL A 168 1.79 2.08 -11.92
CA VAL A 168 1.19 1.43 -13.09
C VAL A 168 -0.07 0.69 -12.66
N SER A 169 -1.20 1.05 -13.26
CA SER A 169 -2.43 0.27 -13.20
C SER A 169 -2.31 -0.89 -14.18
N LEU A 170 -2.55 -2.13 -13.72
CA LEU A 170 -2.39 -3.32 -14.55
C LEU A 170 -3.60 -3.58 -15.44
N ASP A 171 -4.76 -3.02 -15.11
CA ASP A 171 -6.02 -3.28 -15.83
C ASP A 171 -6.11 -2.45 -17.12
N ASP A 172 -5.69 -1.18 -17.08
CA ASP A 172 -5.77 -0.24 -18.21
C ASP A 172 -4.40 0.29 -18.68
N GLY A 173 -3.31 -0.12 -18.02
CA GLY A 173 -1.95 0.31 -18.33
C GLY A 173 -1.66 1.77 -17.97
N THR A 174 -2.55 2.46 -17.25
CA THR A 174 -2.35 3.87 -16.92
C THR A 174 -1.20 4.07 -15.92
N LEU A 175 -0.45 5.16 -16.09
CA LEU A 175 0.73 5.45 -15.26
C LEU A 175 0.40 6.36 -14.07
N ALA A 176 -0.72 6.08 -13.41
CA ALA A 176 -1.19 6.75 -12.21
C ALA A 176 -2.22 5.87 -11.50
N PHE A 177 -2.27 5.92 -10.17
CA PHE A 177 -3.38 5.35 -9.40
C PHE A 177 -3.64 6.19 -8.15
N ARG A 178 -4.79 5.99 -7.50
CA ARG A 178 -5.17 6.68 -6.25
C ARG A 178 -4.79 5.85 -5.03
N GLU A 179 -4.22 6.49 -4.01
CA GLU A 179 -4.13 5.90 -2.68
C GLU A 179 -5.51 5.81 -2.01
N LEU A 180 -5.60 5.02 -0.94
CA LEU A 180 -6.81 4.84 -0.13
C LEU A 180 -7.39 6.21 0.31
N GLY A 181 -8.72 6.29 0.41
CA GLY A 181 -9.44 7.51 0.81
C GLY A 181 -9.78 8.45 -0.34
N GLY A 182 -9.66 7.98 -1.59
CA GLY A 182 -10.31 8.57 -2.77
C GLY A 182 -11.74 8.07 -2.94
N GLY A 183 -12.43 8.61 -3.93
CA GLY A 183 -13.75 8.19 -4.35
C GLY A 183 -14.12 8.88 -5.66
N VAL A 184 -15.21 8.43 -6.28
CA VAL A 184 -15.81 9.09 -7.45
C VAL A 184 -17.23 9.49 -7.05
N ALA A 185 -17.52 10.79 -7.12
CA ALA A 185 -18.84 11.34 -6.85
C ALA A 185 -19.85 10.91 -7.92
N ALA A 186 -21.15 11.10 -7.65
CA ALA A 186 -22.23 10.74 -8.58
C ALA A 186 -22.12 11.47 -9.95
N ASP A 187 -21.47 12.63 -10.00
CA ASP A 187 -21.17 13.39 -11.22
C ASP A 187 -19.92 12.89 -11.98
N GLY A 188 -19.29 11.82 -11.51
CA GLY A 188 -18.06 11.27 -12.06
C GLY A 188 -16.79 12.02 -11.67
N GLN A 189 -16.88 13.09 -10.87
CA GLN A 189 -15.70 13.81 -10.39
C GLN A 189 -15.05 13.03 -9.25
N PRO A 190 -13.73 12.81 -9.31
CA PRO A 190 -13.07 12.13 -8.23
C PRO A 190 -12.78 13.09 -7.07
N PHE A 191 -12.99 12.64 -5.83
CA PHE A 191 -12.74 13.40 -4.60
C PHE A 191 -11.93 12.55 -3.60
N GLY A 192 -11.24 13.19 -2.66
CA GLY A 192 -10.34 12.50 -1.72
C GLY A 192 -9.14 11.80 -2.39
N GLY A 193 -8.24 11.24 -1.58
CA GLY A 193 -7.11 10.41 -2.00
C GLY A 193 -6.08 11.09 -2.92
N ASP A 194 -4.80 11.02 -2.56
CA ASP A 194 -3.76 11.57 -3.44
C ASP A 194 -3.57 10.69 -4.68
N ARG A 195 -3.62 11.34 -5.85
CA ARG A 195 -3.27 10.68 -7.11
C ARG A 195 -1.75 10.57 -7.18
N LEU A 196 -1.24 9.35 -6.99
CA LEU A 196 0.16 9.07 -7.18
C LEU A 196 0.50 9.19 -8.67
N ARG A 197 1.49 10.04 -8.94
CA ARG A 197 1.99 10.32 -10.28
C ARG A 197 3.41 9.83 -10.41
N ARG A 198 3.83 9.70 -11.66
CA ARG A 198 5.22 9.51 -12.04
C ARG A 198 6.07 10.63 -11.44
N LEU A 199 7.12 10.24 -10.73
CA LEU A 199 8.05 11.19 -10.14
C LEU A 199 9.47 10.72 -10.39
N VAL A 200 10.31 11.65 -10.81
CA VAL A 200 11.76 11.48 -10.86
C VAL A 200 12.37 12.52 -9.94
N THR A 201 13.15 12.09 -8.95
CA THR A 201 13.82 12.98 -8.01
C THR A 201 15.31 12.85 -8.13
N VAL A 202 16.02 13.98 -8.19
CA VAL A 202 17.46 14.04 -7.92
C VAL A 202 17.68 13.99 -6.41
N TYR A 203 18.70 13.30 -5.95
CA TYR A 203 19.08 13.28 -4.54
C TYR A 203 20.59 13.36 -4.36
N LEU A 204 20.99 13.79 -3.17
CA LEU A 204 22.32 13.71 -2.60
C LEU A 204 22.18 13.18 -1.17
N GLN A 205 22.96 12.17 -0.81
CA GLN A 205 22.99 11.61 0.54
C GLN A 205 24.42 11.30 0.96
N GLY A 206 24.72 11.36 2.25
CA GLY A 206 26.05 11.06 2.78
C GLY A 206 25.99 10.11 3.96
N ARG A 207 27.09 9.36 4.17
CA ARG A 207 27.33 8.57 5.37
C ARG A 207 28.71 8.93 5.91
N TYR A 208 28.77 9.17 7.22
CA TYR A 208 29.99 9.36 8.01
C TYR A 208 30.27 8.10 8.83
#